data_AF-A0A8C0ZN63-F1
#
_entry.id   AF-A0A8C0ZN63-F1
#
_cell.length_a   1.000
_cell.length_b   1.000
_cell.length_c   1.000
_cell.angle_alpha   90.00
_cell.angle_beta   90.00
_cell.angle_gamma   90.00
#
_symmetry.space_group_name_H-M   'P 1'
#
loop_
_entity.id
_entity.type
_entity.pdbx_description
1 polymer ?
#
loop_
_entity_poly.entity_id
_entity_poly.type
_entity_poly.pdbx_seq_one_letter_code
_entity_poly.pdbx_strand_id
1 'polypeptide(L)'
;QSVLTQTPSVSGNLGQSVSILCTGSSSNIGSYNVYWYQQLPGTSPKLIIYEDNKRPSGVPDRISGSKSGNSATLTIAGLRSEDEADYYCQSADDSTDAPTVLQAHGEVRQEPFLFS
;
A
#
# COMPACT_ATOMS: atom_id res chain seq x y z
N GLN A 1 -13.94 -2.60 15.94
CA GLN A 1 -13.56 -1.38 15.21
C GLN A 1 -13.06 -1.83 13.85
N SER A 2 -13.77 -1.49 12.78
CA SER A 2 -13.29 -1.72 11.42
C SER A 2 -12.56 -0.47 10.94
N VAL A 3 -11.25 -0.45 11.15
CA VAL A 3 -10.37 0.62 10.68
C VAL A 3 -9.12 -0.06 10.14
N LEU A 4 -8.76 0.27 8.90
CA LEU A 4 -7.48 -0.12 8.35
C LEU A 4 -6.39 0.76 8.97
N THR A 5 -5.30 0.15 9.39
CA THR A 5 -4.12 0.85 9.91
C THR A 5 -2.96 0.61 8.97
N GLN A 6 -2.28 1.67 8.56
CA GLN A 6 -1.08 1.57 7.74
C GLN A 6 0.15 2.05 8.48
N THR A 7 1.31 1.51 8.08
CA THR A 7 2.59 2.14 8.43
C THR A 7 2.58 3.59 7.92
N PRO A 8 2.77 4.59 8.80
CA PRO A 8 2.54 5.99 8.46
C PRO A 8 3.58 6.52 7.47
N SER A 9 4.84 6.08 7.59
CA SER A 9 5.85 6.30 6.57
C SER A 9 6.91 5.22 6.57
N VAL A 10 7.53 5.02 5.41
CA VAL A 10 8.72 4.18 5.25
C VAL A 10 9.75 4.94 4.41
N SER A 11 11.03 4.75 4.74
CA SER A 11 12.12 5.34 3.98
C SER A 11 13.16 4.29 3.58
N GLY A 12 13.91 4.61 2.53
CA GLY A 12 14.96 3.74 2.01
C GLY A 12 15.84 4.47 1.00
N ASN A 13 17.01 3.90 0.74
CA ASN A 13 17.92 4.35 -0.30
C ASN A 13 17.51 3.78 -1.67
N LEU A 14 17.93 4.45 -2.74
CA LEU A 14 17.76 3.94 -4.10
C LEU A 14 18.32 2.51 -4.23
N GLY A 15 17.55 1.63 -4.88
CA GLY A 15 17.90 0.22 -5.05
C GLY A 15 17.57 -0.68 -3.84
N GLN A 16 17.23 -0.14 -2.66
CA GLN A 16 16.77 -0.95 -1.54
C GLN A 16 15.33 -1.42 -1.73
N SER A 17 14.92 -2.43 -0.96
CA SER A 17 13.53 -2.87 -0.89
C SER A 17 12.87 -2.23 0.32
N VAL A 18 11.67 -1.68 0.12
CA VAL A 18 10.82 -1.18 1.21
C VAL A 18 9.47 -1.89 1.18
N SER A 19 8.81 -1.97 2.34
CA SER A 19 7.51 -2.61 2.47
C SER A 19 6.58 -1.78 3.34
N ILE A 20 5.35 -1.60 2.88
CA ILE A 20 4.26 -0.89 3.58
C ILE A 20 3.29 -1.93 4.11
N LEU A 21 3.02 -1.91 5.41
CA LEU A 21 2.06 -2.80 6.05
C LEU A 21 0.70 -2.11 6.16
N CYS A 22 -0.36 -2.85 5.82
CA CYS A 22 -1.75 -2.49 6.09
C CYS A 22 -2.38 -3.61 6.93
N THR A 23 -2.86 -3.27 8.13
CA THR A 23 -3.52 -4.19 9.05
C THR A 23 -4.99 -3.85 9.19
N GLY A 24 -5.81 -4.88 9.36
CA GLY A 24 -7.25 -4.76 9.53
C GLY A 24 -7.77 -5.75 10.56
N SER A 25 -9.02 -6.18 10.37
CA SER A 25 -9.76 -7.12 11.20
C SER A 25 -10.27 -8.29 10.37
N SER A 26 -10.98 -9.22 11.02
CA SER A 26 -11.64 -10.34 10.35
C SER A 26 -12.79 -9.90 9.44
N SER A 27 -13.37 -8.72 9.67
CA SER A 27 -14.48 -8.17 8.88
C SER A 27 -14.04 -7.48 7.58
N ASN A 28 -12.74 -7.20 7.40
CA ASN A 28 -12.20 -6.53 6.21
C ASN A 28 -11.10 -7.37 5.54
N ILE A 29 -9.81 -7.08 5.72
CA ILE A 29 -8.67 -7.80 5.12
C ILE A 29 -8.77 -9.31 5.33
N GLY A 30 -9.28 -9.76 6.48
CA GLY A 30 -9.48 -11.19 6.76
C GLY A 30 -10.49 -11.89 5.84
N SER A 31 -11.47 -11.16 5.32
CA SER A 31 -12.59 -11.68 4.50
C SER A 31 -12.58 -11.19 3.06
N TYR A 32 -11.90 -10.06 2.79
CA TYR A 32 -11.95 -9.36 1.52
C TYR A 32 -10.56 -9.17 0.92
N ASN A 33 -10.55 -8.83 -0.36
CA ASN A 33 -9.33 -8.50 -1.07
C ASN A 33 -8.82 -7.12 -0.69
N VAL A 34 -7.52 -6.94 -0.85
CA VAL A 34 -6.83 -5.66 -0.67
C VAL A 34 -6.41 -5.10 -2.01
N TYR A 35 -6.57 -3.80 -2.15
CA TYR A 35 -6.16 -3.00 -3.28
C TYR A 35 -5.17 -1.95 -2.80
N TRP A 36 -4.13 -1.71 -3.60
CA TRP A 36 -3.13 -0.68 -3.32
C TRP A 36 -3.16 0.39 -4.40
N TYR A 37 -3.09 1.64 -3.96
CA TYR A 37 -3.06 2.81 -4.80
C TYR A 37 -1.79 3.62 -4.52
N GLN A 38 -1.22 4.20 -5.57
CA GLN A 38 -0.12 5.16 -5.51
C GLN A 38 -0.64 6.54 -5.93
N GLN A 39 -0.32 7.57 -5.16
CA GLN A 39 -0.63 8.96 -5.48
C GLN A 39 0.66 9.78 -5.49
N LEU A 40 1.03 10.25 -6.68
CA LEU A 40 2.11 11.22 -6.81
C LEU A 40 1.59 12.61 -6.40
N PRO A 41 2.46 13.50 -5.90
CA PRO A 41 2.09 14.86 -5.53
C PRO A 41 1.31 15.58 -6.65
N GLY A 42 0.13 16.11 -6.32
CA GLY A 42 -0.73 16.84 -7.26
C GLY A 42 -1.50 15.96 -8.25
N THR A 43 -1.49 14.64 -8.11
CA THR A 43 -2.23 13.70 -8.99
C THR A 43 -3.34 12.96 -8.25
N SER A 44 -4.21 12.27 -8.97
CA SER A 44 -5.20 11.35 -8.39
C SER A 44 -4.58 9.98 -8.10
N PRO A 45 -5.04 9.26 -7.06
CA PRO A 45 -4.59 7.90 -6.77
C PRO A 45 -4.77 6.96 -7.97
N LYS A 46 -3.72 6.18 -8.28
CA LYS A 46 -3.72 5.15 -9.33
C LYS A 46 -3.61 3.77 -8.73
N LEU A 47 -4.43 2.84 -9.21
CA LEU A 47 -4.39 1.45 -8.79
C LEU A 47 -3.08 0.79 -9.24
N ILE A 48 -2.32 0.22 -8.31
CA ILE A 48 -1.03 -0.46 -8.58
C ILE A 48 -1.05 -1.94 -8.25
N ILE A 49 -1.88 -2.38 -7.29
CA ILE A 49 -2.16 -3.80 -7.01
C ILE A 49 -3.66 -3.96 -6.76
N TYR A 50 -4.24 -5.01 -7.31
CA TYR A 50 -5.63 -5.42 -7.11
C TYR A 50 -5.70 -6.89 -6.72
N GLU A 51 -6.81 -7.28 -6.09
CA GLU A 51 -7.03 -8.67 -5.68
C GLU A 51 -5.81 -9.29 -4.98
N ASP A 52 -5.31 -8.60 -3.95
CA ASP A 52 -4.17 -8.96 -3.08
C ASP A 52 -2.78 -8.94 -3.71
N ASN A 53 -2.63 -9.47 -4.93
CA ASN A 53 -1.32 -9.66 -5.56
C ASN A 53 -1.29 -9.45 -7.08
N LYS A 54 -2.43 -9.14 -7.71
CA LYS A 54 -2.49 -8.92 -9.15
C LYS A 54 -2.06 -7.50 -9.46
N ARG A 55 -1.31 -7.35 -10.55
CA ARG A 55 -0.73 -6.07 -10.95
C ARG A 55 -1.32 -5.64 -12.30
N PRO A 56 -1.85 -4.40 -12.44
CA PRO A 56 -2.29 -3.88 -13.73
C PRO A 56 -1.13 -3.81 -14.74
N SER A 57 -1.46 -3.84 -16.04
CA SER A 57 -0.46 -3.63 -17.09
C SER A 57 0.19 -2.26 -16.96
N GLY A 58 1.50 -2.18 -17.18
CA GLY A 58 2.28 -0.94 -17.08
C GLY A 58 2.80 -0.62 -15.67
N VAL A 59 2.37 -1.34 -14.64
CA VAL A 59 2.98 -1.23 -13.30
C VAL A 59 4.26 -2.09 -13.25
N PRO A 60 5.40 -1.56 -12.78
CA PRO A 60 6.67 -2.27 -12.79
C PRO A 60 6.67 -3.58 -11.99
N ASP A 61 7.43 -4.57 -12.46
CA ASP A 61 7.49 -5.90 -11.81
C ASP A 61 8.05 -5.89 -10.39
N ARG A 62 8.79 -4.83 -10.06
CA ARG A 62 9.39 -4.57 -8.75
C ARG A 62 8.36 -4.25 -7.65
N ILE A 63 7.15 -3.86 -8.02
CA ILE A 63 6.05 -3.54 -7.10
C ILE A 63 5.17 -4.78 -6.96
N SER A 64 5.04 -5.32 -5.75
CA SER A 64 4.25 -6.53 -5.48
C SER A 64 3.37 -6.36 -4.24
N GLY A 65 2.21 -7.03 -4.24
CA GLY A 65 1.33 -7.11 -3.09
C GLY A 65 1.22 -8.53 -2.56
N SER A 66 0.91 -8.64 -1.27
CA SER A 66 0.62 -9.91 -0.60
C SER A 66 -0.39 -9.70 0.52
N LYS A 67 -1.11 -10.76 0.89
CA LYS A 67 -2.05 -10.79 2.01
C LYS A 67 -1.85 -12.06 2.82
N SER A 68 -1.87 -11.94 4.14
CA SER A 68 -1.83 -13.06 5.09
C SER A 68 -2.63 -12.71 6.34
N GLY A 69 -3.59 -13.57 6.69
CA GLY A 69 -4.53 -13.31 7.79
C GLY A 69 -5.25 -11.97 7.61
N ASN A 70 -5.09 -11.08 8.59
CA ASN A 70 -5.72 -9.76 8.62
C ASN A 70 -4.77 -8.63 8.20
N SER A 71 -3.68 -8.98 7.52
CA SER A 71 -2.63 -8.05 7.11
C SER A 71 -2.32 -8.20 5.63
N ALA A 72 -2.02 -7.08 4.99
CA ALA A 72 -1.52 -7.01 3.63
C ALA A 72 -0.23 -6.19 3.58
N THR A 73 0.66 -6.56 2.68
CA THR A 73 1.96 -5.90 2.50
C THR A 73 2.13 -5.53 1.04
N LEU A 74 2.43 -4.25 0.80
CA LEU A 74 2.97 -3.77 -0.48
C LEU A 74 4.49 -3.75 -0.36
N THR A 75 5.18 -4.32 -1.35
CA THR A 75 6.64 -4.32 -1.42
C THR A 75 7.08 -3.62 -2.69
N ILE A 76 8.02 -2.70 -2.55
CA ILE A 76 8.69 -2.01 -3.65
C ILE A 76 10.16 -2.45 -3.59
N ALA A 77 10.53 -3.39 -4.43
CA ALA A 77 11.92 -3.83 -4.58
C ALA A 77 12.67 -2.84 -5.46
N GLY A 78 13.93 -2.53 -5.14
CA GLY A 78 14.74 -1.67 -6.00
C GLY A 78 14.18 -0.26 -6.12
N LEU A 79 13.96 0.40 -4.98
CA LEU A 79 13.37 1.73 -4.84
C LEU A 79 13.97 2.74 -5.83
N ARG A 80 13.12 3.52 -6.48
CA ARG A 80 13.50 4.58 -7.43
C ARG A 80 12.94 5.92 -6.97
N SER A 81 13.47 7.02 -7.52
CA SER A 81 12.97 8.36 -7.22
C SER A 81 11.50 8.56 -7.62
N GLU A 82 11.03 7.84 -8.65
CA GLU A 82 9.62 7.84 -9.06
C GLU A 82 8.67 7.12 -8.09
N ASP A 83 9.21 6.40 -7.09
CA ASP A 83 8.43 5.68 -6.08
C ASP A 83 8.10 6.55 -4.86
N GLU A 84 8.66 7.77 -4.77
CA GLU A 84 8.32 8.75 -3.73
C GLU A 84 6.89 9.26 -3.94
N ALA A 85 5.96 8.79 -3.11
CA ALA A 85 4.53 8.98 -3.27
C ALA A 85 3.79 8.65 -1.97
N ASP A 86 2.51 9.03 -1.92
CA ASP A 86 1.57 8.51 -0.95
C ASP A 86 0.97 7.18 -1.43
N TYR A 87 0.83 6.22 -0.53
CA TYR A 87 0.30 4.89 -0.80
C TYR A 87 -0.89 4.58 0.10
N TYR A 88 -1.95 4.06 -0.50
CA TYR A 88 -3.22 3.77 0.17
C TYR A 88 -3.60 2.31 -0.02
N CYS A 89 -3.91 1.62 1.08
CA CYS A 89 -4.58 0.35 1.07
C CYS A 89 -6.09 0.55 1.18
N GLN A 90 -6.83 -0.32 0.52
CA GLN A 90 -8.28 -0.37 0.56
C GLN A 90 -8.72 -1.82 0.67
N SER A 91 -9.72 -2.06 1.50
CA SER A 91 -10.46 -3.33 1.54
C SER A 91 -11.94 -3.03 1.78
N ALA A 92 -12.81 -3.92 1.34
CA ALA A 92 -14.21 -3.87 1.73
C ALA A 92 -14.36 -4.24 3.21
N ASP A 93 -15.50 -3.91 3.78
CA ASP A 93 -15.82 -4.28 5.15
C ASP A 93 -17.28 -4.72 5.26
N ASP A 94 -17.52 -5.80 6.01
CA ASP A 94 -18.86 -6.36 6.27
C ASP A 94 -19.42 -6.04 7.65
N SER A 95 -18.73 -5.25 8.47
CA SER A 95 -19.21 -4.84 9.80
C SER A 95 -20.29 -3.76 9.73
N THR A 96 -20.59 -3.26 8.53
CA THR A 96 -21.73 -2.38 8.23
C THR A 96 -22.35 -2.78 6.90
N ASP A 97 -23.69 -2.81 6.79
CA ASP A 97 -24.47 -2.97 5.55
C ASP A 97 -24.22 -1.86 4.49
N ALA A 98 -23.12 -1.11 4.58
CA ALA A 98 -22.67 -0.10 3.63
C ALA A 98 -21.15 -0.24 3.41
N PRO A 99 -20.66 -0.26 2.15
CA PRO A 99 -19.23 -0.32 1.87
C PRO A 99 -18.55 0.96 2.37
N THR A 100 -17.80 0.86 3.45
CA THR A 100 -17.04 2.00 3.99
C THR A 100 -15.64 2.00 3.39
N VAL A 101 -15.28 3.06 2.66
CA VAL A 101 -13.88 3.28 2.24
C VAL A 101 -13.09 3.71 3.48
N LEU A 102 -12.34 2.78 4.06
CA LEU A 102 -11.40 3.08 5.13
C LEU A 102 -10.06 3.48 4.49
N GLN A 103 -9.81 4.78 4.36
CA GLN A 103 -8.55 5.29 3.83
C GLN A 103 -7.50 5.32 4.94
N ALA A 104 -6.43 4.54 4.80
CA ALA A 104 -5.26 4.63 5.65
C ALA A 104 -4.13 5.32 4.87
N HIS A 105 -3.44 6.28 5.49
CA HIS A 105 -2.42 7.10 4.85
C HIS A 105 -1.03 6.53 5.17
N GLY A 106 -0.25 6.19 4.15
CA GLY A 106 1.17 5.82 4.30
C GLY A 106 2.02 6.56 3.27
N GLU A 107 3.14 7.14 3.70
CA GLU A 107 4.04 7.92 2.83
C GLU A 107 5.37 7.20 2.61
N VAL A 108 5.86 7.12 1.37
CA VAL A 108 7.21 6.60 1.08
C VAL A 108 8.13 7.75 0.73
N ARG A 109 9.22 7.91 1.50
CA ARG A 109 10.21 8.97 1.30
C ARG A 109 11.59 8.39 0.97
N GLN A 110 12.32 9.01 0.06
CA GLN A 110 13.72 8.65 -0.17
C GLN A 110 14.61 9.21 0.95
N GLU A 111 15.60 8.44 1.42
CA GLU A 111 16.61 8.96 2.34
C GLU A 111 17.56 9.96 1.63
N PRO A 112 17.85 11.13 2.23
CA PRO A 112 18.80 12.10 1.66
C PRO A 112 20.23 11.52 1.64
N PHE A 113 20.99 11.80 0.57
CA PHE A 113 22.39 11.39 0.40
C PHE A 113 23.40 11.93 1.43
N LEU A 114 22.96 12.61 2.49
CA LEU A 114 23.84 13.33 3.43
C LEU A 114 24.40 12.46 4.58
N PHE A 115 24.13 11.15 4.59
CA PHE A 115 24.60 10.23 5.65
C PHE A 115 25.43 9.04 5.11
N SER A 116 26.42 9.30 4.24
CA SER A 116 27.50 8.35 3.94
C SER A 116 28.84 8.79 4.51
#